data_AF-A0A1F9X804-F1
#
_entry.id   AF-A0A1F9X804-F1
#
_cell.length_a   1.000
_cell.length_b   1.000
_cell.length_c   1.000
_cell.angle_alpha   90.00
_cell.angle_beta   90.00
_cell.angle_gamma   90.00
#
_symmetry.space_group_name_H-M   'P 1'
#
loop_
_entity.id
_entity.type
_entity.pdbx_description
1 polymer ?
#
loop_
_entity_poly.entity_id
_entity_poly.type
_entity_poly.pdbx_seq_one_letter_code
_entity_poly.pdbx_strand_id
1 'polypeptide(L)'
;MMKKLNSVLALLLLAAVPALAKDKGESVVIPDVEMIDVPTAGILDYYGFMVKTRFYSGGGVLGGLNFGVQERLNLGASMSVDRLVGSDSPIKMRRPEIQVKFRFFDGGYYIPAAAVGYDGQGYYYNPADKKYLEKGKGLYLVGSKEIGLAGLALHGGFNVPDFDNNYLFGFLGLNYTLEDKIAFMLEYDSMFHSDD
;
A
#
# COMPACT_ATOMS: atom_id res chain seq x y z
N MET A 1 -18.44 33.44 22.35
CA MET A 1 -19.61 32.95 21.59
C MET A 1 -19.22 31.59 21.00
N MET A 2 -19.82 30.51 21.53
CA MET A 2 -19.98 29.15 20.93
C MET A 2 -18.68 28.41 20.55
N LYS A 3 -18.06 27.52 21.36
CA LYS A 3 -18.58 26.30 22.03
C LYS A 3 -19.43 25.40 21.12
N LYS A 4 -18.88 24.82 20.03
CA LYS A 4 -19.40 23.60 19.35
C LYS A 4 -18.35 22.90 18.45
N LEU A 5 -17.19 22.50 18.97
CA LEU A 5 -16.24 21.68 18.19
C LEU A 5 -15.68 20.44 18.93
N ASN A 6 -16.21 20.09 20.10
CA ASN A 6 -15.73 18.93 20.87
C ASN A 6 -16.64 17.69 20.80
N SER A 7 -17.69 17.70 19.98
CA SER A 7 -18.69 16.61 19.95
C SER A 7 -18.45 15.57 18.86
N VAL A 8 -17.61 15.84 17.85
CA VAL A 8 -17.32 14.87 16.77
C VAL A 8 -16.12 13.98 17.13
N LEU A 9 -15.17 14.50 17.91
CA LEU A 9 -14.01 13.72 18.38
C LEU A 9 -14.35 12.80 19.57
N ALA A 10 -15.46 13.06 20.29
CA ALA A 10 -15.92 12.24 21.40
C ALA A 10 -16.74 11.01 20.97
N LEU A 11 -17.25 10.98 19.74
CA LEU A 11 -18.06 9.86 19.24
C LEU A 11 -17.24 8.69 18.69
N LEU A 12 -15.95 8.91 18.40
CA LEU A 12 -14.98 7.86 18.06
C LEU A 12 -14.30 7.23 19.31
N LEU A 13 -14.57 7.77 20.50
CA LEU A 13 -13.94 7.34 21.77
C LEU A 13 -14.88 6.56 22.71
N LEU A 14 -16.11 6.23 22.29
CA LEU A 14 -17.11 5.57 23.15
C LEU A 14 -17.69 4.25 22.64
N ALA A 15 -17.05 3.60 21.66
CA ALA A 15 -17.36 2.21 21.30
C ALA A 15 -16.31 1.21 21.84
N ALA A 16 -15.77 1.47 23.03
CA ALA A 16 -15.06 0.47 23.82
C ALA A 16 -16.08 -0.42 24.54
N VAL A 17 -16.80 -1.25 23.78
CA VAL A 17 -17.49 -2.42 24.35
C VAL A 17 -16.47 -3.55 24.41
N PRO A 18 -16.25 -4.21 25.56
CA PRO A 18 -15.36 -5.35 25.63
C PRO A 18 -16.06 -6.54 24.96
N ALA A 19 -16.01 -6.59 23.64
CA ALA A 19 -16.48 -7.73 22.87
C ALA A 19 -15.42 -8.83 22.98
N LEU A 20 -15.63 -9.68 23.99
CA LEU A 20 -15.21 -11.09 24.03
C LEU A 20 -13.76 -11.32 23.58
N ALA A 21 -12.84 -11.27 24.56
CA ALA A 21 -11.53 -11.88 24.44
C ALA A 21 -11.70 -13.36 24.07
N LYS A 22 -11.66 -13.66 22.76
CA LYS A 22 -11.40 -15.00 22.26
C LYS A 22 -9.90 -15.17 22.37
N ASP A 23 -9.49 -15.91 23.39
CA ASP A 23 -8.14 -16.45 23.55
C ASP A 23 -7.84 -17.33 22.32
N LYS A 24 -7.27 -16.71 21.29
CA LYS A 24 -6.66 -17.38 20.15
C LYS A 24 -5.17 -17.25 20.37
N GLY A 25 -4.54 -18.36 20.75
CA GLY A 25 -3.08 -18.46 20.87
C GLY A 25 -2.39 -17.87 19.65
N GLU A 26 -1.26 -17.20 19.90
CA GLU A 26 -0.38 -16.51 18.94
C GLU A 26 -0.53 -16.95 17.48
N SER A 27 -1.54 -16.40 16.81
CA SER A 27 -1.56 -16.37 15.36
C SER A 27 -0.89 -15.07 14.98
N VAL A 28 0.35 -15.14 14.49
CA VAL A 28 0.94 -14.04 13.72
C VAL A 28 -0.02 -13.76 12.57
N VAL A 29 -0.84 -12.73 12.72
CA VAL A 29 -1.79 -12.35 11.68
C VAL A 29 -0.97 -11.84 10.51
N ILE A 30 -1.07 -12.54 9.38
CA ILE A 30 -0.38 -12.16 8.16
C ILE A 30 -1.09 -10.91 7.63
N PRO A 31 -0.42 -9.75 7.54
CA PRO A 31 -1.04 -8.56 6.97
C PRO A 31 -1.34 -8.77 5.49
N ASP A 32 -2.36 -8.08 4.98
CA ASP A 32 -2.73 -8.08 3.57
C ASP A 32 -1.52 -7.78 2.68
N VAL A 33 -1.43 -8.39 1.50
CA VAL A 33 -0.25 -8.30 0.61
C VAL A 33 -0.02 -6.89 0.07
N GLU A 34 -1.10 -6.18 -0.20
CA GLU A 34 -1.11 -4.77 -0.59
C GLU A 34 -2.45 -4.15 -0.20
N MET A 35 -2.46 -2.84 -0.03
CA MET A 35 -3.69 -2.07 -0.03
C MET A 35 -3.91 -1.47 -1.43
N ILE A 36 -4.53 -0.29 -1.53
CA ILE A 36 -4.81 0.37 -2.82
C ILE A 36 -3.51 0.93 -3.39
N ASP A 37 -2.84 1.83 -2.65
CA ASP A 37 -1.57 2.45 -3.05
C ASP A 37 -0.50 2.36 -1.97
N VAL A 38 -0.88 2.16 -0.71
CA VAL A 38 0.09 2.03 0.40
C VAL A 38 0.63 0.60 0.48
N PRO A 39 1.97 0.40 0.50
CA PRO A 39 2.52 -0.92 0.68
C PRO A 39 2.28 -1.40 2.11
N THR A 40 2.29 -2.72 2.27
CA THR A 40 2.23 -3.42 3.55
C THR A 40 3.44 -4.34 3.71
N ALA A 41 3.70 -4.81 4.92
CA ALA A 41 4.67 -5.87 5.17
C ALA A 41 4.16 -7.27 4.74
N GLY A 42 2.95 -7.37 4.19
CA GLY A 42 2.41 -8.61 3.65
C GLY A 42 3.16 -9.06 2.40
N ILE A 43 3.30 -10.37 2.24
CA ILE A 43 4.01 -11.03 1.14
C ILE A 43 3.12 -12.11 0.56
N LEU A 44 3.42 -12.52 -0.67
CA LEU A 44 2.77 -13.68 -1.26
C LEU A 44 3.44 -14.92 -0.69
N ASP A 45 2.66 -15.97 -0.50
CA ASP A 45 3.20 -17.27 -0.15
C ASP A 45 4.08 -17.81 -1.29
N TYR A 46 4.97 -18.74 -0.97
CA TYR A 46 5.82 -19.36 -1.98
C TYR A 46 4.98 -20.05 -3.06
N TYR A 47 5.31 -19.81 -4.33
CA TYR A 47 4.51 -20.16 -5.52
C TYR A 47 3.17 -19.42 -5.68
N GLY A 48 2.84 -18.50 -4.76
CA GLY A 48 1.73 -17.58 -4.91
C GLY A 48 1.98 -16.61 -6.07
N PHE A 49 0.92 -16.29 -6.81
CA PHE A 49 0.96 -15.25 -7.83
C PHE A 49 -0.23 -14.31 -7.67
N MET A 50 -0.02 -13.06 -8.05
CA MET A 50 -1.05 -12.02 -8.05
C MET A 50 -1.03 -11.30 -9.38
N VAL A 51 -2.22 -11.10 -9.94
CA VAL A 51 -2.44 -10.30 -11.14
C VAL A 51 -3.23 -9.07 -10.74
N LYS A 52 -2.69 -7.89 -11.02
CA LYS A 52 -3.34 -6.61 -10.76
C LYS A 52 -3.63 -5.92 -12.09
N THR A 53 -4.84 -5.39 -12.21
CA THR A 53 -5.21 -4.51 -13.32
C THR A 53 -5.89 -3.28 -12.75
N ARG A 54 -5.44 -2.08 -13.16
CA ARG A 54 -6.05 -0.82 -12.77
C ARG A 54 -6.35 0.02 -14.01
N PHE A 55 -7.57 0.53 -14.08
CA PHE A 55 -7.96 1.54 -15.06
C PHE A 55 -7.82 2.91 -14.40
N TYR A 56 -7.27 3.88 -15.11
CA TYR A 56 -7.11 5.25 -14.62
C TYR A 56 -7.51 6.28 -15.69
N SER A 57 -7.59 7.55 -15.28
CA SER A 57 -8.12 8.61 -16.12
C SER A 57 -7.29 8.81 -17.40
N GLY A 58 -7.93 9.28 -18.48
CA GLY A 58 -7.29 9.37 -19.80
C GLY A 58 -7.19 8.03 -20.54
N GLY A 59 -7.99 7.04 -20.15
CA GLY A 59 -8.07 5.76 -20.85
C GLY A 59 -6.90 4.82 -20.61
N GLY A 60 -6.12 5.07 -19.55
CA GLY A 60 -4.95 4.29 -19.23
C GLY A 60 -5.29 2.99 -18.50
N VAL A 61 -4.52 1.94 -18.81
CA VAL A 61 -4.61 0.63 -18.15
C VAL A 61 -3.24 0.25 -17.65
N LEU A 62 -3.15 -0.07 -16.37
CA LEU A 62 -1.98 -0.65 -15.72
C LEU A 62 -2.23 -2.15 -15.53
N GLY A 63 -1.29 -2.98 -15.99
CA GLY A 63 -1.21 -4.40 -15.64
C GLY A 63 0.00 -4.66 -14.76
N GLY A 64 -0.14 -5.52 -13.76
CA GLY A 64 0.92 -5.92 -12.85
C GLY A 64 0.87 -7.41 -12.54
N LEU A 65 2.04 -8.02 -12.41
CA LEU A 65 2.24 -9.41 -12.03
C LEU A 65 3.20 -9.46 -10.85
N ASN A 66 2.84 -10.15 -9.78
CA ASN A 66 3.70 -10.41 -8.63
C ASN A 66 3.75 -11.91 -8.34
N PHE A 67 4.93 -12.41 -7.96
CA PHE A 67 5.19 -13.81 -7.67
C PHE A 67 5.96 -13.94 -6.35
N GLY A 68 5.51 -14.83 -5.48
CA GLY A 68 6.25 -15.28 -4.29
C GLY A 68 7.33 -16.27 -4.70
N VAL A 69 8.53 -15.76 -5.00
CA VAL A 69 9.64 -16.55 -5.57
C VAL A 69 10.42 -17.30 -4.49
N GLN A 70 10.42 -16.81 -3.25
CA GLN A 70 10.99 -17.48 -2.09
C GLN A 70 10.14 -17.11 -0.87
N GLU A 71 10.26 -17.88 0.21
CA GLU A 71 9.78 -17.42 1.51
C GLU A 71 10.30 -16.00 1.78
N ARG A 72 9.37 -15.07 2.03
CA ARG A 72 9.65 -13.65 2.34
C ARG A 72 10.09 -12.77 1.19
N LEU A 73 10.21 -13.29 -0.05
CA LEU A 73 10.62 -12.50 -1.21
C LEU A 73 9.58 -12.58 -2.33
N ASN A 74 8.99 -11.43 -2.65
CA ASN A 74 8.17 -11.24 -3.84
C ASN A 74 8.97 -10.52 -4.92
N LEU A 75 8.82 -10.99 -6.15
CA LEU A 75 9.27 -10.31 -7.36
C LEU A 75 8.08 -10.05 -8.28
N GLY A 76 8.05 -8.89 -8.90
CA GLY A 76 6.98 -8.50 -9.79
C GLY A 76 7.43 -7.54 -10.88
N ALA A 77 6.55 -7.35 -11.84
CA ALA A 77 6.69 -6.36 -12.89
C ALA A 77 5.31 -5.79 -13.22
N SER A 78 5.30 -4.52 -13.61
CA SER A 78 4.08 -3.85 -14.06
C SER A 78 4.34 -3.03 -15.31
N MET A 79 3.31 -2.81 -16.10
CA MET A 79 3.40 -2.06 -17.34
C MET A 79 2.08 -1.31 -17.54
N SER A 80 2.18 -0.06 -17.96
CA SER A 80 1.03 0.76 -18.31
C SER A 80 0.90 0.98 -19.81
N VAL A 81 -0.33 1.07 -20.27
CA VAL A 81 -0.71 1.46 -21.63
C VAL A 81 -1.68 2.61 -21.54
N ASP A 82 -1.28 3.78 -22.03
CA ASP A 82 -2.10 4.98 -22.02
C ASP A 82 -3.05 4.97 -23.22
N ARG A 83 -4.26 5.51 -23.01
CA ARG A 83 -5.30 5.65 -24.06
C ARG A 83 -5.71 4.31 -24.69
N LEU A 84 -5.60 3.22 -23.94
CA LEU A 84 -6.06 1.89 -24.37
C LEU A 84 -7.60 1.82 -24.41
N VAL A 85 -8.26 2.50 -23.48
CA VAL A 85 -9.73 2.56 -23.38
C VAL A 85 -10.20 3.95 -23.75
N GLY A 86 -11.06 4.06 -24.77
CA GLY A 86 -11.60 5.34 -25.25
C GLY A 86 -11.33 5.56 -26.73
N SER A 87 -11.47 6.81 -27.19
CA SER A 87 -11.29 7.19 -28.60
C SER A 87 -9.97 7.89 -28.90
N ASP A 88 -9.13 8.13 -27.88
CA ASP A 88 -7.93 8.93 -28.05
C ASP A 88 -6.80 8.13 -28.69
N SER A 89 -6.07 8.77 -29.61
CA SER A 89 -5.01 8.14 -30.41
C SER A 89 -3.73 8.98 -30.43
N PRO A 90 -2.52 8.40 -30.51
CA PRO A 90 -2.21 6.96 -30.55
C PRO A 90 -2.18 6.26 -29.18
N ILE A 91 -2.43 4.95 -29.15
CA ILE A 91 -2.16 4.13 -27.95
C ILE A 91 -0.66 4.20 -27.63
N LYS A 92 -0.31 4.44 -26.36
CA LYS A 92 1.09 4.57 -25.93
C LYS A 92 1.42 3.55 -24.86
N MET A 93 2.25 2.57 -25.22
CA MET A 93 2.79 1.62 -24.25
C MET A 93 3.97 2.25 -23.49
N ARG A 94 3.99 2.09 -22.17
CA ARG A 94 5.07 2.56 -21.30
C ARG A 94 6.04 1.42 -21.01
N ARG A 95 7.24 1.79 -20.58
CA ARG A 95 8.25 0.81 -20.18
C ARG A 95 7.74 0.02 -18.97
N PRO A 96 8.00 -1.29 -18.90
CA PRO A 96 7.74 -2.04 -17.69
C PRO A 96 8.58 -1.51 -16.52
N GLU A 97 8.01 -1.51 -15.33
CA GLU A 97 8.67 -1.19 -14.07
C GLU A 97 8.72 -2.45 -13.20
N ILE A 98 9.79 -2.59 -12.40
CA ILE A 98 10.00 -3.76 -11.54
C ILE A 98 9.45 -3.51 -10.14
N GLN A 99 9.08 -4.60 -9.48
CA GLN A 99 8.62 -4.62 -8.10
C GLN A 99 9.40 -5.70 -7.34
N VAL A 100 9.92 -5.34 -6.16
CA VAL A 100 10.62 -6.26 -5.27
C VAL A 100 10.14 -5.98 -3.86
N LYS A 101 9.80 -7.02 -3.09
CA LYS A 101 9.46 -6.87 -1.68
C LYS A 101 10.10 -7.98 -0.88
N PHE A 102 10.83 -7.62 0.17
CA PHE A 102 11.46 -8.54 1.10
C PHE A 102 11.00 -8.27 2.53
N ARG A 103 10.31 -9.24 3.15
CA ARG A 103 9.89 -9.19 4.55
C ARG A 103 10.99 -9.74 5.45
N PHE A 104 11.81 -8.86 6.01
CA PHE A 104 12.93 -9.27 6.86
C PHE A 104 12.50 -9.61 8.29
N PHE A 105 11.31 -9.20 8.73
CA PHE A 105 10.80 -9.49 10.07
C PHE A 105 9.29 -9.77 10.04
N ASP A 106 8.87 -10.90 10.61
CA ASP A 106 7.47 -11.33 10.59
C ASP A 106 6.58 -10.63 11.63
N GLY A 107 7.18 -9.84 12.52
CA GLY A 107 6.49 -9.20 13.62
C GLY A 107 6.49 -10.07 14.88
N GLY A 108 6.00 -9.48 15.97
CA GLY A 108 5.78 -10.16 17.23
C GLY A 108 4.74 -9.41 18.06
N TYR A 109 4.54 -9.83 19.31
CA TYR A 109 3.49 -9.26 20.15
C TYR A 109 3.59 -7.72 20.30
N TYR A 110 4.80 -7.20 20.50
CA TYR A 110 5.04 -5.77 20.66
C TYR A 110 5.54 -5.08 19.39
N ILE A 111 6.23 -5.79 18.50
CA ILE A 111 6.95 -5.21 17.36
C ILE A 111 6.18 -5.50 16.06
N PRO A 112 5.92 -4.49 15.19
CA PRO A 112 5.25 -4.73 13.92
C PRO A 112 6.08 -5.62 12.99
N ALA A 113 5.41 -6.33 12.07
CA ALA A 113 6.08 -6.95 10.94
C ALA A 113 6.73 -5.87 10.09
N ALA A 114 7.89 -6.16 9.49
CA ALA A 114 8.64 -5.16 8.73
C ALA A 114 9.14 -5.72 7.40
N ALA A 115 9.00 -4.91 6.35
CA ALA A 115 9.46 -5.22 5.01
C ALA A 115 10.13 -4.02 4.35
N VAL A 116 11.09 -4.31 3.49
CA VAL A 116 11.70 -3.36 2.57
C VAL A 116 11.30 -3.75 1.15
N GLY A 117 11.07 -2.77 0.29
CA GLY A 117 10.76 -3.06 -1.10
C GLY A 117 11.08 -1.92 -2.03
N TYR A 118 11.00 -2.20 -3.32
CA TYR A 118 11.09 -1.25 -4.41
C TYR A 118 9.85 -1.38 -5.29
N ASP A 119 9.20 -0.26 -5.61
CA ASP A 119 8.15 -0.20 -6.62
C ASP A 119 8.38 1.00 -7.55
N GLY A 120 8.82 0.71 -8.78
CA GLY A 120 9.09 1.73 -9.79
C GLY A 120 7.84 2.29 -10.48
N GLN A 121 6.67 1.67 -10.28
CA GLN A 121 5.48 2.02 -11.04
C GLN A 121 4.79 3.27 -10.49
N GLY A 122 4.84 4.36 -11.25
CA GLY A 122 4.02 5.55 -11.03
C GLY A 122 2.79 5.61 -11.93
N TYR A 123 2.01 6.68 -11.81
CA TYR A 123 0.85 6.96 -12.66
C TYR A 123 1.06 8.23 -13.48
N TYR A 124 0.40 8.30 -14.64
CA TYR A 124 0.44 9.44 -15.56
C TYR A 124 1.86 9.83 -16.02
N TYR A 125 2.45 9.02 -16.90
CA TYR A 125 3.80 9.25 -17.41
C TYR A 125 3.89 10.43 -18.39
N ASN A 126 4.65 11.46 -18.02
CA ASN A 126 4.99 12.58 -18.89
C ASN A 126 6.23 12.26 -19.75
N PRO A 127 6.09 12.17 -21.09
CA PRO A 127 7.20 11.87 -21.99
C PRO A 127 8.25 12.99 -22.09
N ALA A 128 7.88 14.25 -21.87
CA ALA A 128 8.79 15.38 -21.98
C ALA A 128 9.84 15.36 -20.87
N ASP A 129 9.39 15.15 -19.64
CA ASP A 129 10.23 15.12 -18.45
C ASP A 129 10.74 13.71 -18.12
N LYS A 130 10.24 12.69 -18.83
CA LYS A 130 10.48 11.26 -18.57
C LYS A 130 10.19 10.85 -17.12
N LYS A 131 9.17 11.46 -16.52
CA LYS A 131 8.77 11.26 -15.13
C LYS A 131 7.26 11.01 -15.03
N TYR A 132 6.86 10.24 -14.03
CA TYR A 132 5.46 10.09 -13.65
C TYR A 132 5.01 11.32 -12.85
N LEU A 133 3.79 11.81 -13.10
CA LEU A 133 3.21 12.88 -12.29
C LEU A 133 2.95 12.39 -10.86
N GLU A 134 2.37 11.20 -10.73
CA GLU A 134 2.28 10.48 -9.46
C GLU A 134 3.40 9.45 -9.43
N LYS A 135 4.44 9.71 -8.64
CA LYS A 135 5.58 8.81 -8.58
C LYS A 135 5.20 7.50 -7.87
N GLY A 136 5.80 6.40 -8.33
CA GLY A 136 5.76 5.14 -7.58
C GLY A 136 6.45 5.29 -6.23
N LYS A 137 6.32 4.30 -5.36
CA LYS A 137 6.95 4.38 -4.03
C LYS A 137 8.48 4.46 -4.10
N GLY A 138 9.09 3.94 -5.16
CA GLY A 138 10.54 3.76 -5.23
C GLY A 138 10.98 2.82 -4.10
N LEU A 139 12.08 3.12 -3.42
CA LEU A 139 12.53 2.35 -2.28
C LEU A 139 11.67 2.68 -1.05
N TYR A 140 11.11 1.69 -0.38
CA TYR A 140 10.27 1.89 0.80
C TYR A 140 10.60 0.92 1.93
N LEU A 141 10.32 1.37 3.15
CA LEU A 141 10.30 0.59 4.37
C LEU A 141 8.90 0.67 4.96
N VAL A 142 8.31 -0.47 5.31
CA VAL A 142 6.96 -0.54 5.87
C VAL A 142 6.91 -1.44 7.10
N GLY A 143 6.18 -0.97 8.10
CA GLY A 143 5.73 -1.74 9.24
C GLY A 143 4.23 -2.04 9.16
N SER A 144 3.83 -3.27 9.48
CA SER A 144 2.41 -3.68 9.55
C SER A 144 2.11 -4.41 10.85
N LYS A 145 0.99 -4.07 11.49
CA LYS A 145 0.57 -4.71 12.74
C LYS A 145 -0.93 -4.66 12.95
N GLU A 146 -1.51 -5.75 13.44
CA GLU A 146 -2.87 -5.77 13.95
C GLU A 146 -2.97 -5.02 15.29
N ILE A 147 -3.91 -4.09 15.41
CA ILE A 147 -4.01 -3.17 16.54
C ILE A 147 -5.32 -3.35 17.33
N GLY A 148 -5.24 -4.04 18.47
CA GLY A 148 -6.27 -4.06 19.51
C GLY A 148 -7.58 -4.80 19.18
N LEU A 149 -7.96 -4.87 17.91
CA LEU A 149 -9.14 -5.57 17.41
C LEU A 149 -8.72 -6.56 16.32
N ALA A 150 -9.22 -7.78 16.40
CA ALA A 150 -9.00 -8.79 15.38
C ALA A 150 -9.46 -8.29 14.00
N GLY A 151 -8.59 -8.41 13.00
CA GLY A 151 -8.83 -7.95 11.63
C GLY A 151 -8.61 -6.45 11.41
N LEU A 152 -8.29 -5.65 12.43
CA LEU A 152 -7.91 -4.24 12.27
C LEU A 152 -6.39 -4.10 12.22
N ALA A 153 -5.82 -3.88 11.05
CA ALA A 153 -4.40 -3.68 10.90
C ALA A 153 -4.03 -2.25 10.50
N LEU A 154 -2.90 -1.81 11.04
CA LEU A 154 -2.26 -0.54 10.77
C LEU A 154 -0.98 -0.80 9.99
N HIS A 155 -0.74 0.02 8.98
CA HIS A 155 0.42 -0.02 8.12
C HIS A 155 1.03 1.37 8.07
N GLY A 156 2.35 1.47 8.19
CA GLY A 156 3.01 2.77 8.18
C GLY A 156 4.46 2.63 7.80
N GLY A 157 4.99 3.67 7.16
CA GLY A 157 6.34 3.58 6.64
C GLY A 157 6.79 4.84 5.94
N PHE A 158 7.94 4.69 5.29
CA PHE A 158 8.59 5.75 4.54
C PHE A 158 9.02 5.26 3.17
N ASN A 159 9.03 6.15 2.19
CA ASN A 159 9.49 5.84 0.85
C ASN A 159 10.31 6.97 0.22
N VAL A 160 11.18 6.59 -0.71
CA VAL A 160 12.03 7.47 -1.52
C VAL A 160 11.71 7.15 -2.99
N PRO A 161 10.85 7.95 -3.64
CA PRO A 161 10.34 7.66 -4.97
C PRO A 161 11.35 7.94 -6.09
N ASP A 162 12.30 8.83 -5.85
CA ASP A 162 13.32 9.27 -6.80
C ASP A 162 14.63 9.50 -6.05
N PHE A 163 15.72 8.89 -6.53
CA PHE A 163 17.04 9.02 -5.92
C PHE A 163 17.76 10.33 -6.31
N ASP A 164 17.20 11.09 -7.26
CA ASP A 164 17.79 12.36 -7.71
C ASP A 164 17.73 13.43 -6.60
N ASN A 165 16.61 13.51 -5.87
CA ASN A 165 16.33 14.58 -4.91
C ASN A 165 16.29 14.13 -3.44
N ASN A 166 16.45 12.84 -3.16
CA ASN A 166 16.46 12.25 -1.80
C ASN A 166 15.28 12.68 -0.89
N TYR A 167 14.11 12.97 -1.46
CA TYR A 167 12.93 13.29 -0.68
C TYR A 167 12.36 12.03 -0.02
N LEU A 168 12.18 12.11 1.30
CA LEU A 168 11.57 11.07 2.12
C LEU A 168 10.09 11.40 2.30
N PHE A 169 9.22 10.49 1.87
CA PHE A 169 7.78 10.59 2.06
C PHE A 169 7.34 9.62 3.15
N GLY A 170 6.33 10.00 3.92
CA GLY A 170 5.65 9.13 4.86
C GLY A 170 4.31 8.66 4.33
N PHE A 171 3.89 7.46 4.72
CA PHE A 171 2.56 6.95 4.42
C PHE A 171 1.98 6.19 5.61
N LEU A 172 0.65 6.13 5.65
CA LEU A 172 -0.12 5.42 6.65
C LEU A 172 -1.33 4.75 6.00
N GLY A 173 -1.63 3.57 6.49
CA GLY A 173 -2.71 2.73 6.03
C GLY A 173 -3.43 2.07 7.19
N LEU A 174 -4.73 1.93 7.06
CA LEU A 174 -5.57 1.20 8.00
C LEU A 174 -6.53 0.32 7.22
N ASN A 175 -6.57 -0.97 7.54
CA ASN A 175 -7.53 -1.91 7.00
C ASN A 175 -8.29 -2.63 8.12
N TYR A 176 -9.58 -2.83 7.93
CA TYR A 176 -10.43 -3.62 8.81
C TYR A 176 -11.14 -4.72 8.01
N THR A 177 -10.75 -5.97 8.26
CA THR A 177 -11.31 -7.13 7.58
C THR A 177 -12.31 -7.84 8.49
N LEU A 178 -13.57 -7.85 8.06
CA LEU A 178 -14.68 -8.51 8.75
C LEU A 178 -14.86 -9.93 8.21
N GLU A 179 -14.54 -10.92 9.05
CA GLU A 179 -14.69 -12.36 8.77
C GLU A 179 -14.14 -12.81 7.41
N ASP A 180 -13.06 -12.20 6.93
CA ASP A 180 -12.45 -12.48 5.61
C ASP A 180 -13.41 -12.29 4.41
N LYS A 181 -14.53 -11.58 4.61
CA LYS A 181 -15.56 -11.34 3.59
C LYS A 181 -15.53 -9.92 3.04
N ILE A 182 -15.35 -8.95 3.93
CA ILE A 182 -15.43 -7.53 3.61
C ILE A 182 -14.24 -6.83 4.26
N ALA A 183 -13.45 -6.12 3.46
CA ALA A 183 -12.35 -5.29 3.94
C ALA A 183 -12.67 -3.81 3.74
N PHE A 184 -12.57 -3.02 4.80
CA PHE A 184 -12.61 -1.56 4.76
C PHE A 184 -11.18 -1.05 4.79
N MET A 185 -10.80 -0.17 3.87
CA MET A 185 -9.44 0.35 3.76
C MET A 185 -9.44 1.88 3.77
N LEU A 186 -8.48 2.46 4.48
CA LEU A 186 -8.21 3.90 4.55
C LEU A 186 -6.71 4.11 4.34
N GLU A 187 -6.35 5.00 3.43
CA GLU A 187 -4.96 5.31 3.12
C GLU A 187 -4.71 6.81 3.22
N TYR A 188 -3.52 7.16 3.66
CA TYR A 188 -2.99 8.51 3.56
C TYR A 188 -1.53 8.44 3.15
N ASP A 189 -1.20 9.07 2.03
CA ASP A 189 0.09 8.99 1.37
C ASP A 189 0.71 10.38 1.19
N SER A 190 2.00 10.43 0.89
CA SER A 190 2.75 11.67 0.64
C SER A 190 2.80 12.63 1.85
N MET A 191 2.91 12.08 3.06
CA MET A 191 3.21 12.89 4.25
C MET A 191 4.63 13.45 4.16
N PHE A 192 4.83 14.66 4.69
CA PHE A 192 6.12 15.36 4.72
C PHE A 192 6.65 15.80 3.35
N HIS A 193 5.78 15.99 2.36
CA HIS A 193 6.14 16.74 1.16
C HIS A 193 6.50 18.18 1.55
N SER A 194 7.77 18.53 1.49
CA SER A 194 8.18 19.94 1.40
C SER A 194 8.07 20.34 -0.07
N ASP A 195 7.03 21.09 -0.40
CA ASP A 195 7.00 21.87 -1.63
C ASP A 195 8.18 22.86 -1.57
N ASP A 196 9.06 22.82 -2.57
CA ASP A 196 9.89 23.96 -2.96
C ASP A 196 9.31 24.52 -4.27
#